data_AF-A0A9E5S1M9-F1
#
_entry.id   AF-A0A9E5S1M9-F1
#
_cell.length_a   1.000
_cell.length_b   1.000
_cell.length_c   1.000
_cell.angle_alpha   90.00
_cell.angle_beta   90.00
_cell.angle_gamma   90.00
#
_symmetry.space_group_name_H-M   'P 1'
#
loop_
_entity.id
_entity.type
_entity.pdbx_description
1 polymer ?
#
loop_
_entity_poly.entity_id
_entity_poly.type
_entity_poly.pdbx_seq_one_letter_code
_entity_poly.pdbx_strand_id
1 'polypeptide(L)' 'MDNSIFVIFLIFGCIWILMGVGFVIAIMKADGQKIGFGKTGLLVAVPIIAPIIISLLYAAIKSQFWTYAR' A
#
# COMPACT_ATOMS: atom_id res chain seq x y z
N MET A 1 3.88 -23.79 -14.19
CA MET A 1 4.24 -23.50 -12.79
C MET A 1 4.25 -22.00 -12.50
N ASP A 2 4.67 -21.14 -13.43
CA ASP A 2 4.75 -19.69 -13.22
C ASP A 2 3.39 -18.98 -13.06
N ASN A 3 2.37 -19.39 -13.81
CA ASN A 3 1.02 -18.81 -13.70
C ASN A 3 0.41 -18.98 -12.30
N SER A 4 0.69 -20.11 -11.64
CA SER A 4 0.16 -20.40 -10.30
C SER A 4 0.80 -19.51 -9.24
N ILE A 5 2.11 -19.26 -9.33
CA ILE A 5 2.83 -18.39 -8.39
C ILE A 5 2.36 -16.95 -8.51
N PHE A 6 2.17 -16.46 -9.74
CA PHE A 6 1.68 -15.11 -9.99
C PHE A 6 0.26 -14.91 -9.43
N VAL A 7 -0.64 -15.87 -9.64
CA VAL A 7 -2.02 -15.80 -9.12
C VAL A 7 -2.06 -15.83 -7.60
N ILE A 8 -1.23 -16.67 -6.96
CA ILE A 8 -1.12 -16.71 -5.49
C ILE A 8 -0.66 -15.36 -4.94
N PHE A 9 0.34 -14.74 -5.58
CA PHE A 9 0.85 -13.44 -5.16
C PHE A 9 -0.19 -12.32 -5.31
N LEU A 10 -0.98 -12.36 -6.39
CA LEU A 10 -2.07 -11.42 -6.63
C LEU A 10 -3.19 -11.56 -5.58
N ILE A 11 -3.60 -12.79 -5.28
CA ILE A 11 -4.60 -13.07 -4.24
C ILE A 11 -4.09 -12.61 -2.88
N PHE A 12 -2.83 -12.89 -2.57
CA PHE A 12 -2.21 -12.48 -1.30
C PHE A 12 -2.17 -10.96 -1.16
N GLY A 13 -1.81 -10.24 -2.23
CA GLY A 13 -1.85 -8.77 -2.29
C GLY A 13 -3.26 -8.22 -2.10
N CYS A 14 -4.27 -8.81 -2.74
CA CYS A 14 -5.68 -8.42 -2.56
C CYS A 14 -6.15 -8.61 -1.11
N ILE A 15 -5.83 -9.74 -0.48
CA ILE A 15 -6.16 -10.00 0.92
C ILE A 15 -5.49 -8.97 1.84
N TRP A 16 -4.22 -8.66 1.59
CA TRP A 16 -3.48 -7.67 2.35
C TRP A 16 -4.07 -6.25 2.23
N ILE A 17 -4.49 -5.85 1.04
CA ILE A 17 -5.16 -4.56 0.82
C ILE A 17 -6.48 -4.51 1.60
N LEU A 18 -7.29 -5.58 1.52
CA LEU A 18 -8.56 -5.65 2.25
C LEU A 18 -8.35 -5.62 3.77
N MET A 19 -7.36 -6.33 4.29
CA MET A 19 -7.01 -6.30 5.71
C MET A 19 -6.49 -4.92 6.14
N GLY A 20 -5.66 -4.27 5.32
CA GLY A 20 -5.17 -2.91 5.61
C GLY A 20 -6.29 -1.88 5.67
N VAL A 21 -7.21 -1.90 4.70
CA VAL A 21 -8.38 -1.01 4.69
C VAL A 21 -9.31 -1.31 5.86
N GLY A 22 -9.61 -2.59 6.12
CA GLY A 22 -10.44 -3.01 7.24
C GLY A 22 -9.85 -2.63 8.60
N PHE A 23 -8.53 -2.75 8.76
CA PHE A 23 -7.82 -2.38 9.98
C PHE A 23 -7.87 -0.86 10.23
N VAL A 24 -7.69 -0.04 9.18
CA VAL A 24 -7.83 1.42 9.29
C VAL A 24 -9.25 1.79 9.71
N ILE A 25 -10.27 1.20 9.09
CA ILE A 25 -11.68 1.44 9.45
C ILE A 25 -11.97 0.99 10.89
N ALA A 26 -11.44 -0.16 11.31
CA ALA A 26 -11.62 -0.70 12.65
C ALA A 26 -10.96 0.18 13.73
N ILE A 27 -9.74 0.68 13.48
CA ILE A 27 -9.07 1.66 14.35
C ILE A 27 -9.91 2.92 14.48
N MET A 28 -10.37 3.49 13.36
CA MET A 28 -11.19 4.70 13.38
C MET A 28 -12.50 4.52 14.15
N LYS A 29 -13.07 3.30 14.14
CA LYS A 29 -14.29 2.95 14.88
C LYS A 29 -14.03 2.68 16.37
N ALA A 30 -12.88 2.08 16.71
CA ALA A 30 -12.50 1.75 18.09
C ALA A 30 -12.20 3.00 18.94
N ASP A 31 -11.64 4.04 18.33
CA ASP A 31 -11.34 5.32 19.02
C ASP A 31 -12.58 6.21 19.24
N GLY A 32 -13.79 5.77 18.87
CA GLY A 32 -15.02 6.59 18.99
C GLY A 32 -14.97 7.89 18.16
N GLN A 33 -14.02 7.98 17.23
CA GLN A 33 -13.67 9.18 16.51
C GLN A 33 -14.65 9.36 15.34
N LYS A 34 -15.45 10.44 15.36
CA LYS A 34 -16.22 10.87 14.17
C LYS A 34 -15.21 10.99 13.02
N ILE A 35 -15.44 10.28 11.92
CA ILE A 35 -14.55 10.20 10.73
C ILE A 35 -14.05 11.61 10.39
N GLY A 36 -12.86 11.92 10.88
CA GLY A 36 -12.27 13.24 10.85
C GLY A 36 -10.78 13.00 10.77
N PHE A 37 -10.16 13.46 9.69
CA PHE A 37 -8.74 13.34 9.40
C PHE A 37 -7.90 14.02 10.51
N GLY A 38 -7.73 13.34 11.63
CA GLY A 38 -6.92 13.79 12.76
C GLY A 38 -5.48 13.32 12.67
N LYS A 39 -4.61 13.86 13.54
CA LYS A 39 -3.18 13.52 13.63
C LYS A 39 -2.91 12.01 13.78
N THR A 40 -3.82 11.26 14.40
CA THR A 40 -3.77 9.80 14.56
C THR A 40 -3.92 9.06 13.23
N GLY A 41 -4.82 9.50 12.36
CA GLY A 41 -4.99 8.93 11.01
C GLY A 41 -3.75 9.14 10.13
N LEU A 42 -3.10 10.30 10.25
CA LEU A 42 -1.86 10.59 9.53
C LEU A 42 -0.70 9.69 10.00
N LEU A 43 -0.58 9.46 11.32
CA LEU A 43 0.45 8.58 11.88
C LEU A 43 0.35 7.14 11.34
N VAL A 44 -0.88 6.64 11.11
CA VAL A 44 -1.12 5.32 10.53
C VAL A 44 -1.00 5.31 9.00
N ALA A 45 -1.40 6.39 8.34
CA ALA A 45 -1.30 6.49 6.88
C ALA A 45 0.16 6.55 6.40
N VAL A 46 1.05 7.19 7.15
CA VAL A 46 2.47 7.33 6.80
C VAL A 46 3.17 5.98 6.55
N PRO A 47 3.16 4.98 7.44
CA PRO A 47 3.80 3.69 7.19
C PRO A 47 3.15 2.86 6.07
N ILE A 48 1.90 3.17 5.67
CA ILE A 48 1.23 2.52 4.54
C ILE A 48 1.62 3.18 3.21
N ILE A 49 1.57 4.52 3.17
CA ILE A 49 1.82 5.29 1.95
C ILE A 49 3.33 5.38 1.65
N ALA A 50 4.19 5.47 2.66
CA ALA A 50 5.64 5.59 2.50
C ALA A 50 6.25 4.47 1.62
N PRO A 51 6.02 3.16 1.89
CA PRO A 51 6.58 2.11 1.04
C PRO A 51 6.00 2.12 -0.39
N ILE A 52 4.75 2.55 -0.58
CA ILE A 52 4.15 2.71 -1.92
C ILE A 52 4.86 3.81 -2.70
N ILE A 53 5.07 4.98 -2.09
CA ILE A 53 5.78 6.10 -2.71
C ILE A 53 7.23 5.70 -3.04
N ILE A 54 7.94 5.05 -2.11
CA ILE A 54 9.33 4.62 -2.30
C ILE A 54 9.44 3.62 -3.44
N SER A 55 8.55 2.62 -3.51
CA SER A 55 8.56 1.62 -4.58
C SER A 55 8.25 2.23 -5.95
N LEU A 56 7.31 3.18 -6.02
CA LEU A 56 7.00 3.91 -7.25
C LEU A 56 8.16 4.80 -7.72
N LEU A 57 8.82 5.50 -6.80
CA LEU A 57 10.03 6.28 -7.09
C LEU A 57 11.15 5.39 -7.62
N TYR A 58 11.40 4.26 -6.97
CA TYR A 58 12.41 3.31 -7.41
C TYR A 58 12.11 2.76 -8.81
N ALA A 59 10.85 2.38 -9.06
CA ALA A 59 10.42 1.91 -10.37
C ALA A 59 10.52 2.99 -11.44
N ALA A 60 10.14 4.23 -11.15
CA ALA A 60 10.23 5.37 -12.08
C ALA A 60 11.69 5.71 -12.42
N ILE A 61 12.58 5.74 -11.44
CA ILE A 61 14.01 5.99 -11.67
C ILE A 61 14.62 4.86 -12.50
N LYS A 62 14.30 3.60 -12.16
CA LYS A 62 14.78 2.44 -12.91
C LYS A 62 14.23 2.39 -14.34
N SER A 63 12.96 2.73 -14.55
CA SER A 63 12.35 2.73 -15.89
C SER A 63 12.92 3.86 -16.77
N GLN A 64 13.19 5.03 -16.19
CA GLN A 64 13.85 6.13 -16.89
C GLN A 64 15.27 5.76 -17.31
N PHE A 65 16.02 5.05 -16.44
CA PHE A 65 17.35 4.52 -16.78
C PHE A 65 17.30 3.50 -17.93
N TRP A 66 16.29 2.63 -17.98
CA TRP A 66 16.14 1.65 -19.05
C TRP A 66 15.73 2.27 -20.39
N THR A 67 15.00 3.39 -20.37
CA THR A 67 14.59 4.12 -21.58
C THR A 67 15.77 4.86 -22.25
N TYR A 68 16.77 5.30 -21.48
CA TYR A 68 17.97 5.98 -22.02
C TYR A 68 19.08 5.04 -22.52
N ALA A 69 19.02 3.75 -22.17
CA ALA A 69 20.04 2.76 -22.52
C ALA A 69 19.72 1.98 -23.82
N ARG A 70 18.78 2.47 -24.63
CA ARG A 70 18.35 1.86 -25.90
C ARG A 70 18.58 2.81 -27.07
#